data_AF-A0A8H2XRD2-F1
#
_entry.id   AF-A0A8H2XRD2-F1
#
_cell.length_a   1.000
_cell.length_b   1.000
_cell.length_c   1.000
_cell.angle_alpha   90.00
_cell.angle_beta   90.00
_cell.angle_gamma   90.00
#
_symmetry.space_group_name_H-M   'P 1'
#
loop_
_entity.id
_entity.type
_entity.pdbx_description
1 polymer ?
#
loop_
_entity_poly.entity_id
_entity_poly.type
_entity_poly.pdbx_seq_one_letter_code
_entity_poly.pdbx_strand_id
1 'polypeptide(L)'
;MNRKESLRGQRSETHIAIRDVGRSLHEAKTLGEFLHVMYDACVVQRNLYRKCGIFHREINDYNILIASDSQRFDTQQDGGYQVKYLNQVLNPNEPACMIIDFGNNIELGLDVSVPRVLQERRGLPKFIARSIFKRGVLHPTTYMPDGVTMPRLYNRSLEIYATVDNTEYEQFNQSVDQNPPHSSDPPEPNFAYRLFHDAESTFWVIALFLAHAAPKGYQIETEWNRNFRIFVTGTSLDWIEIHEWDAREVFSPDRKFWQDILHPSFSTVAPMLSQMHQYVYLEWAYRPELNPEHVHEALMRLLLIEIVRIQDNDADIEFATGTRALPVPKP
;
A
#
# COMPACT_ATOMS: atom_id res chain seq x y z
N MET A 1 47.56 -40.64 6.27
CA MET A 1 46.24 -40.63 6.94
C MET A 1 45.99 -39.21 7.41
N ASN A 2 45.20 -38.44 6.64
CA ASN A 2 44.46 -37.25 7.09
C ASN A 2 43.63 -36.75 5.89
N ARG A 3 42.36 -37.16 5.90
CA ARG A 3 41.33 -36.75 4.95
C ARG A 3 40.82 -35.39 5.43
N LYS A 4 40.99 -34.34 4.63
CA LYS A 4 40.25 -33.09 4.81
C LYS A 4 38.80 -33.36 4.40
N GLU A 5 37.90 -33.41 5.37
CA GLU A 5 36.46 -33.33 5.10
C GLU A 5 36.09 -31.87 4.84
N SER A 6 35.76 -31.58 3.58
CA SER A 6 35.08 -30.36 3.18
C SER A 6 33.58 -30.59 3.40
N LEU A 7 33.03 -30.01 4.47
CA LEU A 7 31.59 -29.87 4.64
C LEU A 7 31.10 -28.80 3.64
N ARG A 8 30.84 -29.21 2.40
CA ARG A 8 29.96 -28.45 1.51
C ARG A 8 28.53 -28.69 1.98
N GLY A 9 27.96 -27.70 2.67
CA GLY A 9 26.53 -27.69 2.94
C GLY A 9 25.76 -27.82 1.63
N GLN A 10 24.91 -28.84 1.52
CA GLN A 10 23.97 -28.97 0.42
C GLN A 10 22.97 -27.81 0.49
N ARG A 11 22.99 -26.94 -0.52
CA ARG A 11 21.91 -25.99 -0.78
C ARG A 11 20.76 -26.77 -1.39
N SER A 12 19.66 -26.92 -0.66
CA SER A 12 18.40 -27.44 -1.20
C SER A 12 17.62 -26.29 -1.82
N GLU A 13 17.34 -26.36 -3.12
CA GLU A 13 16.49 -25.41 -3.84
C GLU A 13 15.07 -25.97 -3.95
N THR A 14 14.13 -25.37 -3.21
CA THR A 14 12.71 -25.70 -3.30
C THR A 14 12.09 -24.86 -4.42
N HIS A 15 11.53 -25.51 -5.43
CA HIS A 15 10.80 -24.86 -6.52
C HIS A 15 9.31 -25.04 -6.25
N ILE A 16 8.59 -23.93 -6.10
CA ILE A 16 7.12 -23.93 -5.99
C ILE A 16 6.58 -23.51 -7.36
N ALA A 17 5.92 -24.44 -8.06
CA ALA A 17 5.25 -24.13 -9.32
C ALA A 17 3.81 -23.68 -9.03
N ILE A 18 3.55 -22.40 -9.29
CA ILE A 18 2.21 -21.80 -9.20
C ILE A 18 1.67 -21.67 -10.64
N ARG A 19 0.38 -21.97 -10.86
CA ARG A 19 -0.24 -21.85 -12.19
C ARG A 19 -0.30 -20.38 -12.62
N ASP A 20 -0.19 -20.17 -13.94
CA ASP A 20 -0.20 -18.90 -14.69
C ASP A 20 -0.43 -17.63 -13.85
N VAL A 21 0.67 -16.96 -13.51
CA VAL A 21 0.82 -16.13 -12.31
C VAL A 21 0.54 -14.67 -12.66
N GLY A 22 -0.68 -14.35 -13.10
CA GLY A 22 -1.08 -12.98 -13.46
C GLY A 22 -0.09 -12.27 -14.40
N ARG A 23 -0.13 -10.94 -14.40
CA ARG A 23 0.84 -10.08 -15.11
C ARG A 23 1.40 -9.04 -14.17
N SER A 24 2.60 -8.52 -14.45
CA SER A 24 3.27 -7.54 -13.60
C SER A 24 2.42 -6.28 -13.43
N LEU A 25 2.48 -5.65 -12.26
CA LEU A 25 1.83 -4.36 -12.02
C LEU A 25 2.28 -3.29 -13.02
N HIS A 26 3.54 -3.36 -13.48
CA HIS A 26 4.13 -2.48 -14.50
C HIS A 26 3.54 -2.68 -15.91
N GLU A 27 2.73 -3.72 -16.10
CA GLU A 27 1.99 -3.94 -17.35
C GLU A 27 0.59 -3.29 -17.35
N ALA A 28 0.18 -2.62 -16.25
CA ALA A 28 -1.05 -1.85 -16.23
C ALA A 28 -1.09 -0.88 -17.42
N LYS A 29 -2.20 -0.87 -18.16
CA LYS A 29 -2.36 -0.09 -19.40
C LYS A 29 -2.89 1.30 -19.12
N THR A 30 -3.74 1.42 -18.10
CA THR A 30 -4.39 2.69 -17.75
C THR A 30 -4.34 2.95 -16.25
N LEU A 31 -4.50 4.22 -15.89
CA LEU A 31 -4.64 4.65 -14.51
C LEU A 31 -5.80 3.93 -13.81
N GLY A 32 -6.95 3.81 -14.46
CA GLY A 32 -8.11 3.11 -13.93
C GLY A 32 -7.79 1.65 -13.61
N GLU A 33 -7.17 0.91 -14.53
CA GLU A 33 -6.77 -0.48 -14.30
C GLU A 33 -5.80 -0.61 -13.11
N PHE A 34 -4.79 0.26 -13.04
CA PHE A 34 -3.85 0.28 -11.93
C PHE A 34 -4.55 0.51 -10.58
N LEU A 35 -5.44 1.51 -10.50
CA LEU A 35 -6.16 1.80 -9.25
C LEU A 35 -7.12 0.66 -8.86
N HIS A 36 -7.70 -0.04 -9.84
CA HIS A 36 -8.52 -1.23 -9.57
C HIS A 36 -7.70 -2.34 -8.88
N VAL A 37 -6.51 -2.62 -9.40
CA VAL A 37 -5.58 -3.61 -8.82
C VAL A 37 -5.20 -3.20 -7.40
N MET A 38 -4.88 -1.93 -7.18
CA MET A 38 -4.48 -1.45 -5.86
C MET A 38 -5.62 -1.44 -4.84
N TYR A 39 -6.87 -1.25 -5.29
CA TYR A 39 -8.04 -1.43 -4.42
C TYR A 39 -8.16 -2.88 -3.97
N ASP A 40 -8.10 -3.81 -4.92
CA ASP A 40 -8.21 -5.23 -4.61
C ASP A 40 -7.01 -5.74 -3.80
N ALA A 41 -5.82 -5.14 -3.94
CA ALA A 41 -4.67 -5.44 -3.08
C ALA A 41 -4.99 -5.17 -1.60
N CYS A 42 -5.67 -4.06 -1.29
CA CYS A 42 -6.14 -3.79 0.08
C CYS A 42 -7.17 -4.83 0.54
N VAL A 43 -8.08 -5.23 -0.34
CA VAL A 43 -9.10 -6.24 -0.03
C VAL A 43 -8.47 -7.61 0.27
N VAL A 44 -7.50 -8.04 -0.54
CA VAL A 44 -6.77 -9.29 -0.32
C VAL A 44 -6.05 -9.27 1.04
N GLN A 45 -5.37 -8.17 1.38
CA GLN A 45 -4.70 -8.04 2.67
C GLN A 45 -5.67 -8.10 3.86
N ARG A 46 -6.83 -7.42 3.78
CA ARG A 46 -7.89 -7.52 4.81
C ARG A 46 -8.43 -8.94 4.92
N ASN A 47 -8.64 -9.63 3.79
CA ASN A 47 -9.12 -11.01 3.79
C ASN A 47 -8.09 -12.00 4.38
N LEU A 48 -6.78 -11.84 4.07
CA LEU A 48 -5.70 -12.61 4.68
C LEU A 48 -5.68 -12.42 6.20
N TYR A 49 -5.84 -11.19 6.66
CA TYR A 49 -5.92 -10.89 8.08
C TYR A 49 -7.17 -11.49 8.73
N ARG A 50 -8.36 -11.26 8.18
CA ARG A 50 -9.63 -11.73 8.76
C ARG A 50 -9.74 -13.26 8.82
N LYS A 51 -9.37 -13.93 7.72
CA LYS A 51 -9.61 -15.36 7.56
C LYS A 51 -8.47 -16.22 8.09
N CYS A 52 -7.24 -15.70 8.04
CA CYS A 52 -6.05 -16.47 8.37
C CYS A 52 -5.22 -15.83 9.50
N GLY A 53 -5.51 -14.60 9.94
CA GLY A 53 -4.65 -13.89 10.88
C GLY A 53 -3.26 -13.61 10.31
N ILE A 54 -3.14 -13.45 8.98
CA ILE A 54 -1.85 -13.31 8.29
C ILE A 54 -1.51 -11.84 8.01
N PHE A 55 -0.28 -11.44 8.33
CA PHE A 55 0.39 -10.24 7.80
C PHE A 55 1.31 -10.62 6.65
N HIS A 56 1.30 -9.87 5.54
CA HIS A 56 2.14 -10.19 4.40
C HIS A 56 3.60 -9.78 4.62
N ARG A 57 3.82 -8.57 5.16
CA ARG A 57 5.14 -8.02 5.55
C ARG A 57 6.11 -7.74 4.40
N GLU A 58 5.65 -7.90 3.17
CA GLU A 58 6.46 -7.70 1.96
C GLU A 58 5.59 -7.26 0.78
N ILE A 59 4.72 -6.28 1.03
CA ILE A 59 3.97 -5.63 -0.03
C ILE A 59 4.92 -4.76 -0.86
N ASN A 60 5.00 -5.04 -2.16
CA ASN A 60 5.82 -4.31 -3.13
C ASN A 60 5.28 -4.51 -4.56
N ASP A 61 5.88 -3.83 -5.53
CA ASP A 61 5.47 -3.84 -6.94
C ASP A 61 5.77 -5.15 -7.70
N TYR A 62 6.58 -6.05 -7.15
CA TYR A 62 6.81 -7.40 -7.69
C TYR A 62 5.81 -8.43 -7.13
N ASN A 63 5.29 -8.19 -5.92
CA ASN A 63 4.42 -9.12 -5.21
C ASN A 63 2.93 -8.83 -5.42
N ILE A 64 2.60 -7.68 -6.01
CA ILE A 64 1.25 -7.35 -6.48
C ILE A 64 1.19 -7.59 -7.98
N LEU A 65 0.25 -8.43 -8.39
CA LEU A 65 0.05 -8.80 -9.79
C LEU A 65 -1.36 -8.44 -10.24
N ILE A 66 -1.48 -8.10 -11.51
CA ILE A 66 -2.77 -7.94 -12.17
C ILE A 66 -3.27 -9.35 -12.49
N ALA A 67 -4.46 -9.68 -12.00
CA ALA A 67 -5.06 -10.98 -12.23
C ALA A 67 -5.37 -11.18 -13.72
N SER A 68 -5.21 -12.42 -14.19
CA SER A 68 -5.55 -12.81 -15.56
C SER A 68 -7.01 -13.27 -15.65
N ASP A 69 -7.71 -12.90 -16.73
CA ASP A 69 -9.10 -13.30 -17.05
C ASP A 69 -9.34 -14.83 -17.12
N SER A 70 -8.28 -15.64 -17.09
CA SER A 70 -8.34 -17.10 -17.09
C SER A 70 -8.55 -17.71 -15.70
N GLN A 71 -8.43 -16.92 -14.63
CA GLN A 71 -8.60 -17.38 -13.26
C GLN A 71 -9.99 -17.05 -12.73
N ARG A 72 -10.91 -18.00 -12.88
CA ARG A 72 -12.11 -18.04 -12.06
C ARG A 72 -11.71 -18.18 -10.59
N PHE A 73 -11.62 -17.06 -9.89
CA PHE A 73 -11.61 -17.08 -8.43
C PHE A 73 -12.98 -17.61 -8.01
N ASP A 74 -12.99 -18.80 -7.41
CA ASP A 74 -14.22 -19.43 -6.95
C ASP A 74 -14.83 -18.52 -5.86
N THR A 75 -15.79 -17.68 -6.26
CA THR A 75 -16.45 -16.72 -5.37
C THR A 75 -17.43 -17.42 -4.41
N GLN A 76 -17.53 -18.75 -4.46
CA GLN A 76 -18.20 -19.53 -3.45
C GLN A 76 -17.37 -19.58 -2.16
N GLN A 77 -17.53 -18.56 -1.32
CA GLN A 77 -17.28 -18.71 0.11
C GLN A 77 -18.49 -18.26 0.93
N ASP A 78 -19.12 -19.28 1.50
CA ASP A 78 -20.06 -19.29 2.61
C ASP A 78 -19.36 -18.73 3.87
N GLY A 79 -19.92 -17.70 4.50
CA GLY A 79 -19.35 -17.05 5.67
C GLY A 79 -19.56 -15.54 5.68
N GLY A 80 -20.48 -15.06 6.52
CA GLY A 80 -21.05 -13.71 6.57
C GLY A 80 -20.13 -12.51 6.87
N TYR A 81 -18.85 -12.53 6.48
CA TYR A 81 -17.93 -11.40 6.59
C TYR A 81 -17.24 -11.16 5.24
N GLN A 82 -17.89 -10.40 4.33
CA GLN A 82 -17.32 -10.09 3.02
C GLN A 82 -16.68 -8.69 2.99
N VAL A 83 -15.34 -8.62 3.03
CA VAL A 83 -14.65 -7.44 2.50
C VAL A 83 -14.92 -7.42 1.00
N LYS A 84 -15.58 -6.37 0.51
CA LYS A 84 -16.00 -6.29 -0.88
C LYS A 84 -14.80 -6.00 -1.79
N TYR A 85 -14.54 -6.89 -2.74
CA TYR A 85 -13.67 -6.61 -3.87
C TYR A 85 -14.29 -5.54 -4.76
N LEU A 86 -13.46 -4.85 -5.56
CA LEU A 86 -13.92 -3.71 -6.35
C LEU A 86 -15.01 -4.09 -7.34
N ASN A 87 -14.90 -5.25 -7.97
CA ASN A 87 -15.94 -5.86 -8.81
C ASN A 87 -17.28 -6.02 -8.06
N GLN A 88 -17.29 -6.38 -6.78
CA GLN A 88 -18.50 -6.50 -5.97
C GLN A 88 -19.11 -5.12 -5.64
N VAL A 89 -18.32 -4.05 -5.76
CA VAL A 89 -18.75 -2.67 -5.54
C VAL A 89 -19.19 -2.01 -6.87
N LEU A 90 -18.45 -2.17 -7.96
CA LEU A 90 -18.68 -1.48 -9.24
C LEU A 90 -19.52 -2.25 -10.26
N ASN A 91 -19.32 -3.57 -10.39
CA ASN A 91 -20.05 -4.54 -11.24
C ASN A 91 -19.30 -5.89 -11.26
N PRO A 92 -19.99 -7.05 -11.26
CA PRO A 92 -19.39 -8.37 -11.02
C PRO A 92 -18.54 -8.88 -12.20
N ASN A 93 -17.32 -8.37 -12.34
CA ASN A 93 -16.23 -9.02 -13.06
C ASN A 93 -15.37 -9.83 -12.08
N GLU A 94 -14.26 -10.45 -12.50
CA GLU A 94 -13.34 -11.16 -11.60
C GLU A 94 -12.45 -10.16 -10.80
N PRO A 95 -11.88 -10.53 -9.63
CA PRO A 95 -10.91 -9.70 -8.92
C PRO A 95 -9.76 -9.26 -9.83
N ALA A 96 -9.33 -8.02 -9.71
CA ALA A 96 -8.26 -7.43 -10.54
C ALA A 96 -6.85 -7.71 -10.01
N CYS A 97 -6.72 -8.15 -8.75
CA CYS A 97 -5.44 -8.30 -8.06
C CYS A 97 -5.16 -9.73 -7.59
N MET A 98 -3.91 -10.13 -7.69
CA MET A 98 -3.32 -11.30 -7.04
C MET A 98 -2.09 -10.88 -6.24
N ILE A 99 -1.97 -11.34 -4.99
CA ILE A 99 -0.79 -11.11 -4.15
C ILE A 99 0.00 -12.42 -4.02
N ILE A 100 1.31 -12.36 -4.24
CA ILE A 100 2.22 -13.51 -4.20
C ILE A 100 3.36 -13.30 -3.19
N ASP A 101 4.18 -14.35 -3.04
CA ASP A 101 5.38 -14.36 -2.21
C ASP A 101 5.12 -14.14 -0.72
N PHE A 102 4.58 -15.18 -0.09
CA PHE A 102 4.33 -15.24 1.34
C PHE A 102 5.58 -15.65 2.13
N GLY A 103 6.79 -15.63 1.55
CA GLY A 103 8.01 -16.09 2.22
C GLY A 103 8.37 -15.34 3.51
N ASN A 104 7.83 -14.13 3.68
CA ASN A 104 8.04 -13.28 4.85
C ASN A 104 6.78 -13.11 5.73
N ASN A 105 5.70 -13.84 5.45
CA ASN A 105 4.44 -13.69 6.16
C ASN A 105 4.53 -14.11 7.64
N ILE A 106 3.57 -13.67 8.45
CA ILE A 106 3.37 -14.16 9.82
C ILE A 106 1.90 -14.53 9.99
N GLU A 107 1.66 -15.71 10.55
CA GLU A 107 0.34 -16.16 11.01
C GLU A 107 0.22 -15.96 12.53
N LEU A 108 -0.80 -15.21 12.97
CA LEU A 108 -1.04 -14.95 14.38
C LEU A 108 -1.55 -16.21 15.10
N GLY A 109 -0.99 -16.50 16.29
CA GLY A 109 -1.51 -17.54 17.19
C GLY A 109 -0.85 -18.91 17.11
N LEU A 110 0.05 -19.16 16.15
CA LEU A 110 0.75 -20.45 16.01
C LEU A 110 2.21 -20.44 16.47
N ASP A 111 2.86 -19.27 16.55
CA ASP A 111 4.31 -19.19 16.79
C ASP A 111 4.64 -18.43 18.09
N VAL A 112 5.36 -19.11 18.99
CA VAL A 112 5.84 -18.57 20.27
C VAL A 112 6.95 -17.51 20.12
N SER A 113 7.54 -17.39 18.93
CA SER A 113 8.58 -16.40 18.61
C SER A 113 8.03 -15.07 18.07
N VAL A 114 6.73 -14.98 17.82
CA VAL A 114 6.02 -13.85 17.19
C VAL A 114 6.45 -12.47 17.72
N PRO A 115 6.62 -12.22 19.03
CA PRO A 115 6.99 -10.88 19.51
C PRO A 115 8.31 -10.36 18.94
N ARG A 116 9.34 -11.22 18.78
CA ARG A 116 10.62 -10.82 18.19
C ARG A 116 10.52 -10.68 16.68
N VAL A 117 9.82 -11.61 16.01
CA VAL A 117 9.68 -11.60 14.55
C VAL A 117 8.91 -10.36 14.08
N LEU A 118 7.90 -9.91 14.85
CA LEU A 118 7.14 -8.69 14.59
C LEU A 118 7.99 -7.40 14.69
N GLN A 119 9.20 -7.45 15.26
CA GLN A 119 10.11 -6.31 15.33
C GLN A 119 11.16 -6.32 14.22
N GLU A 120 11.20 -7.37 13.38
CA GLU A 120 12.15 -7.47 12.29
C GLU A 120 11.80 -6.52 11.14
N ARG A 121 12.83 -5.83 10.64
CA ARG A 121 12.79 -5.12 9.35
C ARG A 121 12.75 -6.15 8.22
N ARG A 122 11.55 -6.45 7.70
CA ARG A 122 11.30 -7.29 6.52
C ARG A 122 10.69 -6.46 5.41
N GLY A 123 10.96 -6.86 4.17
CA GLY A 123 10.49 -6.23 2.94
C GLY A 123 11.49 -5.27 2.29
N LEU A 124 11.15 -4.82 1.08
CA LEU A 124 11.98 -3.94 0.28
C LEU A 124 12.05 -2.52 0.87
N PRO A 125 13.24 -1.97 1.14
CA PRO A 125 13.36 -0.73 1.91
C PRO A 125 12.58 0.50 1.41
N LYS A 126 12.39 0.64 0.09
CA LYS A 126 11.62 1.74 -0.50
C LYS A 126 10.10 1.63 -0.29
N PHE A 127 9.60 0.44 0.08
CA PHE A 127 8.17 0.17 0.29
C PHE A 127 7.79 -0.07 1.74
N ILE A 128 8.67 -0.65 2.57
CA ILE A 128 8.32 -0.96 3.96
C ILE A 128 7.82 0.26 4.72
N ALA A 129 6.91 0.08 5.66
CA ALA A 129 6.45 1.14 6.55
C ALA A 129 7.61 1.87 7.25
N ARG A 130 7.48 3.18 7.48
CA ARG A 130 8.55 4.02 8.05
C ARG A 130 8.97 3.56 9.45
N SER A 131 8.00 3.17 10.29
CA SER A 131 8.26 2.61 11.63
C SER A 131 9.06 1.30 11.57
N ILE A 132 8.76 0.44 10.58
CA ILE A 132 9.48 -0.82 10.32
C ILE A 132 10.90 -0.55 9.82
N PHE A 133 11.08 0.45 8.95
CA PHE A 133 12.41 0.88 8.52
C PHE A 133 13.26 1.31 9.72
N LYS A 134 12.70 2.15 10.59
CA LYS A 134 13.36 2.66 11.82
C LYS A 134 13.53 1.62 12.92
N ARG A 135 12.83 0.49 12.84
CA ARG A 135 12.76 -0.53 13.91
C ARG A 135 12.25 0.07 15.23
N GLY A 136 11.30 0.98 15.14
CA GLY A 136 10.76 1.69 16.29
C GLY A 136 9.52 2.50 15.93
N VAL A 137 8.75 2.83 16.96
CA VAL A 137 7.56 3.66 16.82
C VAL A 137 7.98 5.09 16.48
N LEU A 138 7.29 5.73 15.54
CA LEU A 138 7.58 7.12 15.17
C LEU A 138 7.17 8.08 16.30
N HIS A 139 7.82 9.25 16.39
CA HIS A 139 7.63 10.18 17.51
C HIS A 139 6.22 10.85 17.49
N PRO A 140 5.48 10.88 18.61
CA PRO A 140 4.06 11.23 18.58
C PRO A 140 3.82 12.72 18.24
N THR A 141 4.72 13.62 18.63
CA THR A 141 4.55 15.06 18.32
C THR A 141 4.55 15.38 16.82
N THR A 142 5.15 14.52 16.00
CA THR A 142 5.20 14.69 14.55
C THR A 142 4.18 13.80 13.85
N TYR A 143 3.92 12.61 14.41
CA TYR A 143 3.19 11.54 13.75
C TYR A 143 1.86 11.18 14.45
N MET A 144 1.37 12.03 15.35
CA MET A 144 -0.01 12.02 15.87
C MET A 144 -0.66 13.41 15.95
N PRO A 145 -0.61 14.27 14.91
CA PRO A 145 -1.39 15.50 14.93
C PRO A 145 -2.90 15.22 15.03
N ASP A 146 -3.60 16.09 15.76
CA ASP A 146 -5.06 16.12 15.80
C ASP A 146 -5.65 16.39 14.40
N GLY A 147 -6.90 15.96 14.19
CA GLY A 147 -7.71 16.39 13.04
C GLY A 147 -7.66 15.51 11.80
N VAL A 148 -7.00 14.35 11.84
CA VAL A 148 -7.15 13.33 10.78
C VAL A 148 -8.43 12.53 11.02
N THR A 149 -9.32 12.54 10.04
CA THR A 149 -10.60 11.82 10.07
C THR A 149 -10.62 10.67 9.07
N MET A 150 -11.53 9.72 9.26
CA MET A 150 -11.77 8.65 8.29
C MET A 150 -12.30 9.26 6.97
N PRO A 151 -11.68 8.97 5.81
CA PRO A 151 -12.17 9.44 4.52
C PRO A 151 -13.65 9.07 4.30
N ARG A 152 -14.44 10.04 3.85
CA ARG A 152 -15.87 9.85 3.60
C ARG A 152 -16.13 9.64 2.12
N LEU A 153 -16.88 8.60 1.79
CA LEU A 153 -17.43 8.39 0.46
C LEU A 153 -18.58 9.39 0.23
N TYR A 154 -18.82 9.74 -1.02
CA TYR A 154 -19.86 10.68 -1.42
C TYR A 154 -20.46 10.34 -2.79
N ASN A 155 -21.68 10.80 -3.05
CA ASN A 155 -22.41 10.59 -4.30
C ASN A 155 -22.36 9.10 -4.73
N ARG A 156 -22.06 8.84 -6.01
CA ARG A 156 -21.94 7.50 -6.59
C ARG A 156 -20.98 6.59 -5.82
N SER A 157 -19.86 7.10 -5.28
CA SER A 157 -18.91 6.27 -4.51
C SER A 157 -19.51 5.76 -3.20
N LEU A 158 -20.40 6.53 -2.57
CA LEU A 158 -21.14 6.07 -1.39
C LEU A 158 -22.22 5.07 -1.81
N GLU A 159 -23.01 5.40 -2.84
CA GLU A 159 -24.12 4.56 -3.32
C GLU A 159 -23.68 3.13 -3.65
N ILE A 160 -22.56 2.97 -4.36
CA ILE A 160 -22.02 1.66 -4.76
C ILE A 160 -21.40 0.88 -3.59
N TYR A 161 -20.83 1.57 -2.61
CA TYR A 161 -20.23 0.93 -1.44
C TYR A 161 -21.31 0.44 -0.47
N ALA A 162 -22.35 1.26 -0.32
CA ALA A 162 -23.34 1.23 0.74
C ALA A 162 -24.58 0.37 0.48
N THR A 163 -24.48 -0.64 -0.38
CA THR A 163 -25.64 -1.21 -1.08
C THR A 163 -26.65 -2.00 -0.25
N VAL A 164 -26.32 -2.45 0.98
CA VAL A 164 -27.26 -3.24 1.82
C VAL A 164 -27.08 -3.00 3.32
N ASP A 165 -25.84 -2.93 3.82
CA ASP A 165 -25.51 -2.67 5.24
C ASP A 165 -24.28 -1.75 5.37
N ASN A 166 -24.45 -0.63 6.06
CA ASN A 166 -23.42 0.39 6.29
C ASN A 166 -22.88 0.38 7.72
N THR A 167 -23.24 -0.63 8.51
CA THR A 167 -22.85 -0.71 9.93
C THR A 167 -21.33 -0.64 10.07
N GLU A 168 -20.58 -1.43 9.28
CA GLU A 168 -19.12 -1.40 9.30
C GLU A 168 -18.55 -0.05 8.83
N TYR A 169 -19.12 0.54 7.77
CA TYR A 169 -18.73 1.86 7.27
C TYR A 169 -18.83 2.93 8.37
N GLU A 170 -19.95 2.95 9.10
CA GLU A 170 -20.18 3.91 10.18
C GLU A 170 -19.37 3.59 11.45
N GLN A 171 -19.08 2.33 11.74
CA GLN A 171 -18.17 1.97 12.84
C GLN A 171 -16.77 2.52 12.63
N PHE A 172 -16.23 2.41 11.40
CA PHE A 172 -14.93 3.02 11.07
C PHE A 172 -14.95 4.53 11.23
N ASN A 173 -16.02 5.19 10.78
CA ASN A 173 -16.21 6.63 10.95
C ASN A 173 -16.20 7.04 12.42
N GLN A 174 -17.02 6.38 13.24
CA GLN A 174 -17.16 6.72 14.65
C GLN A 174 -15.87 6.45 15.43
N SER A 175 -15.23 5.30 15.20
CA SER A 175 -14.03 4.89 15.95
C SER A 175 -12.86 5.86 15.78
N VAL A 176 -12.62 6.34 14.56
CA VAL A 176 -11.52 7.25 14.23
C VAL A 176 -11.87 8.69 14.63
N ASP A 177 -13.09 9.15 14.32
CA ASP A 177 -13.44 10.57 14.43
C ASP A 177 -13.84 10.99 15.86
N GLN A 178 -14.39 10.09 16.67
CA GLN A 178 -14.95 10.44 18.00
C GLN A 178 -13.95 10.31 19.15
N ASN A 179 -12.81 9.69 18.89
CA ASN A 179 -11.74 9.51 19.88
C ASN A 179 -10.48 10.23 19.37
N PRO A 180 -10.37 11.57 19.45
CA PRO A 180 -9.07 12.20 19.37
C PRO A 180 -8.18 11.60 20.47
N PRO A 181 -6.85 11.52 20.29
CA PRO A 181 -5.95 10.92 21.28
C PRO A 181 -6.14 11.63 22.64
N HIS A 182 -6.95 10.99 23.51
CA HIS A 182 -7.26 11.51 24.82
C HIS A 182 -6.12 11.12 25.75
N SER A 183 -5.05 11.91 25.72
CA SER A 183 -4.21 12.23 26.88
C SER A 183 -2.96 12.95 26.39
N SER A 184 -2.49 13.88 27.20
CA SER A 184 -1.16 14.49 27.08
C SER A 184 -0.01 13.49 27.21
N ASP A 185 -0.28 12.21 27.54
CA ASP A 185 0.66 11.10 27.65
C ASP A 185 0.01 9.81 27.08
N PRO A 186 0.04 9.58 25.75
CA PRO A 186 -0.41 8.30 25.20
C PRO A 186 0.41 7.16 25.80
N PRO A 187 -0.20 5.99 26.07
CA PRO A 187 0.54 4.84 26.60
C PRO A 187 1.70 4.51 25.66
N GLU A 188 2.89 4.23 26.22
CA GLU A 188 4.06 3.87 25.42
C GLU A 188 3.71 2.69 24.50
N PRO A 189 3.69 2.89 23.18
CA PRO A 189 3.27 1.85 22.26
C PRO A 189 4.37 0.80 22.15
N ASN A 190 3.99 -0.46 22.29
CA ASN A 190 4.90 -1.56 21.97
C ASN A 190 5.13 -1.58 20.45
N PHE A 191 6.41 -1.46 20.06
CA PHE A 191 6.82 -1.65 18.68
C PHE A 191 6.58 -3.11 18.25
N ALA A 192 5.67 -3.29 17.32
CA ALA A 192 5.35 -4.57 16.72
C ALA A 192 4.72 -4.34 15.34
N TYR A 193 4.97 -5.24 14.41
CA TYR A 193 4.30 -5.25 13.12
C TYR A 193 2.78 -5.37 13.31
N ARG A 194 2.02 -4.52 12.63
CA ARG A 194 0.55 -4.49 12.63
C ARG A 194 0.07 -4.33 11.19
N LEU A 195 -1.21 -4.64 10.97
CA LEU A 195 -1.82 -4.65 9.65
C LEU A 195 -1.63 -3.31 8.90
N PHE A 196 -1.66 -2.16 9.58
CA PHE A 196 -1.46 -0.87 8.94
C PHE A 196 -0.08 -0.68 8.28
N HIS A 197 0.94 -1.47 8.64
CA HIS A 197 2.23 -1.41 7.96
C HIS A 197 2.17 -1.99 6.53
N ASP A 198 1.33 -3.00 6.30
CA ASP A 198 1.07 -3.50 4.94
C ASP A 198 0.28 -2.44 4.13
N ALA A 199 -0.62 -1.69 4.79
CA ALA A 199 -1.33 -0.57 4.17
C ALA A 199 -0.38 0.60 3.79
N GLU A 200 0.53 1.00 4.69
CA GLU A 200 1.55 2.01 4.38
C GLU A 200 2.44 1.56 3.22
N SER A 201 2.79 0.27 3.17
CA SER A 201 3.57 -0.29 2.06
C SER A 201 2.80 -0.24 0.74
N THR A 202 1.49 -0.52 0.77
CA THR A 202 0.59 -0.37 -0.38
C THR A 202 0.57 1.08 -0.88
N PHE A 203 0.51 2.06 0.03
CA PHE A 203 0.60 3.48 -0.33
C PHE A 203 1.93 3.81 -1.03
N TRP A 204 3.07 3.32 -0.53
CA TRP A 204 4.36 3.57 -1.17
C TRP A 204 4.48 2.93 -2.55
N VAL A 205 3.84 1.77 -2.78
CA VAL A 205 3.70 1.19 -4.14
C VAL A 205 2.92 2.14 -5.04
N ILE A 206 1.77 2.65 -4.60
CA ILE A 206 0.95 3.62 -5.37
C ILE A 206 1.76 4.87 -5.70
N ALA A 207 2.40 5.47 -4.69
CA ALA A 207 3.15 6.71 -4.83
C ALA A 207 4.34 6.57 -5.80
N LEU A 208 5.14 5.51 -5.66
CA LEU A 208 6.30 5.28 -6.52
C LEU A 208 5.91 4.95 -7.96
N PHE A 209 4.88 4.11 -8.14
CA PHE A 209 4.38 3.78 -9.47
C PHE A 209 3.92 5.04 -10.20
N LEU A 210 3.07 5.86 -9.57
CA LEU A 210 2.52 7.07 -10.20
C LEU A 210 3.57 8.17 -10.40
N ALA A 211 4.57 8.28 -9.52
CA ALA A 211 5.69 9.20 -9.70
C ALA A 211 6.53 8.84 -10.95
N HIS A 212 6.67 7.54 -11.22
CA HIS A 212 7.42 6.98 -12.35
C HIS A 212 6.55 6.77 -13.61
N ALA A 213 5.24 7.02 -13.53
CA ALA A 213 4.34 6.91 -14.66
C ALA A 213 4.38 8.16 -15.55
N ALA A 214 4.16 7.96 -16.84
CA ALA A 214 3.95 9.02 -17.82
C ALA A 214 2.78 8.65 -18.74
N PRO A 215 2.03 9.62 -19.29
CA PRO A 215 0.95 9.34 -20.22
C PRO A 215 1.50 8.81 -21.54
N LYS A 216 0.70 8.04 -22.28
CA LYS A 216 1.05 7.58 -23.62
C LYS A 216 1.42 8.76 -24.52
N GLY A 217 2.54 8.63 -25.21
CA GLY A 217 3.07 9.69 -26.09
C GLY A 217 3.71 10.88 -25.35
N TYR A 218 4.00 10.76 -24.05
CA TYR A 218 4.69 11.83 -23.32
C TYR A 218 6.03 12.18 -23.97
N GLN A 219 6.38 13.46 -23.89
CA GLN A 219 7.68 13.96 -24.31
C GLN A 219 8.64 13.88 -23.13
N ILE A 220 9.86 13.44 -23.38
CA ILE A 220 10.89 13.32 -22.34
C ILE A 220 11.11 14.68 -21.69
N GLU A 221 10.90 14.74 -20.37
CA GLU A 221 11.16 15.93 -19.58
C GLU A 221 12.66 16.20 -19.50
N THR A 222 13.06 17.45 -19.73
CA THR A 222 14.45 17.91 -19.61
C THR A 222 14.70 18.70 -18.33
N GLU A 223 13.63 19.10 -17.65
CA GLU A 223 13.65 19.81 -16.39
C GLU A 223 12.74 19.11 -15.40
N TRP A 224 13.17 19.05 -14.14
CA TRP A 224 12.44 18.34 -13.08
C TRP A 224 12.28 19.25 -11.88
N ASN A 225 11.08 19.22 -11.31
CA ASN A 225 10.79 19.91 -10.06
C ASN A 225 11.71 19.45 -8.93
N ARG A 226 12.09 20.36 -8.04
CA ARG A 226 12.92 20.05 -6.86
C ARG A 226 12.33 18.93 -6.01
N ASN A 227 11.02 18.93 -5.77
CA ASN A 227 10.34 17.91 -4.97
C ASN A 227 10.39 16.55 -5.65
N PHE A 228 10.23 16.48 -6.98
CA PHE A 228 10.39 15.23 -7.72
C PHE A 228 11.82 14.67 -7.61
N ARG A 229 12.84 15.53 -7.70
CA ARG A 229 14.25 15.12 -7.52
C ARG A 229 14.51 14.56 -6.12
N ILE A 230 14.01 15.24 -5.09
CA ILE A 230 14.12 14.81 -3.69
C ILE A 230 13.42 13.46 -3.51
N PHE A 231 12.21 13.30 -4.06
CA PHE A 231 11.44 12.07 -3.98
C PHE A 231 12.18 10.88 -4.61
N VAL A 232 12.62 11.01 -5.87
CA VAL A 232 13.32 9.94 -6.60
C VAL A 232 14.65 9.58 -5.95
N THR A 233 15.41 10.59 -5.51
CA THR A 233 16.69 10.35 -4.81
C THR A 233 16.44 9.63 -3.48
N GLY A 234 15.52 10.15 -2.66
CA GLY A 234 15.25 9.61 -1.32
C GLY A 234 14.63 8.21 -1.31
N THR A 235 14.03 7.79 -2.43
CA THR A 235 13.43 6.45 -2.59
C THR A 235 14.31 5.47 -3.37
N SER A 236 15.49 5.91 -3.81
CA SER A 236 16.47 5.06 -4.49
C SER A 236 17.13 4.07 -3.51
N LEU A 237 17.48 2.88 -4.02
CA LEU A 237 18.19 1.88 -3.21
C LEU A 237 19.54 2.42 -2.73
N ASP A 238 20.28 3.10 -3.61
CA ASP A 238 21.58 3.70 -3.28
C ASP A 238 21.48 4.66 -2.08
N TRP A 239 20.47 5.53 -2.07
CA TRP A 239 20.27 6.44 -0.94
C TRP A 239 20.07 5.68 0.36
N ILE A 240 19.18 4.70 0.32
CA ILE A 240 18.77 3.92 1.48
C ILE A 240 19.91 3.08 2.04
N GLU A 241 20.75 2.50 1.17
CA GLU A 241 21.93 1.72 1.58
C GLU A 241 23.01 2.61 2.19
N ILE A 242 23.17 3.85 1.71
CA ILE A 242 24.23 4.76 2.16
C ILE A 242 23.88 5.48 3.47
N HIS A 243 22.64 5.95 3.63
CA HIS A 243 22.33 6.95 4.66
C HIS A 243 21.71 6.37 5.94
N GLU A 244 21.35 5.08 5.95
CA GLU A 244 20.64 4.41 7.06
C GLU A 244 19.43 5.17 7.61
N TRP A 245 18.92 6.15 6.86
CA TRP A 245 17.87 7.08 7.22
C TRP A 245 16.75 7.04 6.20
N ASP A 246 15.51 7.13 6.68
CA ASP A 246 14.33 7.09 5.84
C ASP A 246 13.98 8.49 5.32
N ALA A 247 14.37 8.78 4.08
CA ALA A 247 14.09 10.07 3.44
C ALA A 247 12.59 10.38 3.34
N ARG A 248 11.71 9.38 3.47
CA ARG A 248 10.25 9.57 3.42
C ARG A 248 9.73 10.36 4.61
N GLU A 249 10.51 10.49 5.68
CA GLU A 249 10.17 11.34 6.83
C GLU A 249 10.03 12.82 6.50
N VAL A 250 10.73 13.30 5.46
CA VAL A 250 10.68 14.72 5.06
C VAL A 250 9.72 14.98 3.91
N PHE A 251 9.02 13.96 3.44
CA PHE A 251 8.05 14.12 2.36
C PHE A 251 6.77 14.77 2.90
N SER A 252 6.34 15.86 2.27
CA SER A 252 5.12 16.54 2.70
C SER A 252 3.88 15.76 2.25
N PRO A 253 2.85 15.63 3.09
CA PRO A 253 1.56 15.09 2.69
C PRO A 253 0.69 16.08 1.91
N ASP A 254 1.16 17.31 1.68
CA ASP A 254 0.40 18.36 1.00
C ASP A 254 0.13 18.05 -0.47
N ARG A 255 -1.04 18.48 -0.96
CA ARG A 255 -1.43 18.36 -2.36
C ARG A 255 -0.37 18.92 -3.31
N LYS A 256 0.22 20.07 -2.98
CA LYS A 256 1.21 20.72 -3.84
C LYS A 256 2.47 19.87 -4.02
N PHE A 257 2.91 19.19 -2.96
CA PHE A 257 4.05 18.28 -3.02
C PHE A 257 3.80 17.13 -4.00
N TRP A 258 2.62 16.51 -3.95
CA TRP A 258 2.24 15.46 -4.89
C TRP A 258 2.08 15.96 -6.33
N GLN A 259 1.51 17.16 -6.53
CA GLN A 259 1.45 17.79 -7.85
C GLN A 259 2.83 18.06 -8.44
N ASP A 260 3.83 18.36 -7.60
CA ASP A 260 5.21 18.60 -8.05
C ASP A 260 5.95 17.30 -8.42
N ILE A 261 5.56 16.18 -7.82
CA ILE A 261 6.16 14.86 -8.06
C ILE A 261 5.60 14.22 -9.32
N LEU A 262 4.28 14.27 -9.49
CA LEU A 262 3.59 13.59 -10.58
C LEU A 262 3.88 14.26 -11.93
N HIS A 263 3.79 13.48 -13.01
CA HIS A 263 3.73 14.08 -14.35
C HIS A 263 2.47 14.97 -14.44
N PRO A 264 2.50 16.14 -15.11
CA PRO A 264 1.38 17.08 -15.12
C PRO A 264 0.01 16.47 -15.51
N SER A 265 0.01 15.49 -16.42
CA SER A 265 -1.20 14.76 -16.82
C SER A 265 -1.85 13.95 -15.69
N PHE A 266 -1.09 13.56 -14.67
CA PHE A 266 -1.61 12.88 -13.46
C PHE A 266 -1.87 13.86 -12.30
N SER A 267 -1.79 15.18 -12.51
CA SER A 267 -2.01 16.15 -11.42
C SER A 267 -3.38 16.02 -10.75
N THR A 268 -4.37 15.45 -11.44
CA THR A 268 -5.71 15.17 -10.93
C THR A 268 -5.76 14.09 -9.86
N VAL A 269 -4.80 13.16 -9.79
CA VAL A 269 -4.71 12.15 -8.72
C VAL A 269 -3.96 12.64 -7.46
N ALA A 270 -3.31 13.82 -7.53
CA ALA A 270 -2.60 14.40 -6.39
C ALA A 270 -3.46 14.58 -5.12
N PRO A 271 -4.76 14.96 -5.19
CA PRO A 271 -5.64 14.99 -4.02
C PRO A 271 -5.82 13.63 -3.34
N MET A 272 -5.89 12.53 -4.10
CA MET A 272 -5.98 11.18 -3.55
C MET A 272 -4.69 10.83 -2.80
N LEU A 273 -3.53 10.99 -3.45
CA LEU A 273 -2.22 10.74 -2.83
C LEU A 273 -1.99 11.59 -1.58
N SER A 274 -2.40 12.86 -1.61
CA SER A 274 -2.29 13.76 -0.46
C SER A 274 -3.07 13.23 0.74
N GLN A 275 -4.35 12.88 0.55
CA GLN A 275 -5.19 12.35 1.63
C GLN A 275 -4.72 10.99 2.12
N MET A 276 -4.27 10.11 1.21
CA MET A 276 -3.65 8.83 1.61
C MET A 276 -2.40 9.08 2.44
N HIS A 277 -1.52 9.97 1.97
CA HIS A 277 -0.30 10.31 2.68
C HIS A 277 -0.62 10.86 4.06
N GLN A 278 -1.55 11.82 4.18
CA GLN A 278 -1.97 12.34 5.49
C GLN A 278 -2.40 11.23 6.46
N TYR A 279 -3.15 10.23 5.98
CA TYR A 279 -3.65 9.15 6.82
C TYR A 279 -2.56 8.14 7.20
N VAL A 280 -1.70 7.72 6.27
CA VAL A 280 -0.60 6.77 6.56
C VAL A 280 0.61 7.47 7.17
N TYR A 281 0.67 8.80 7.12
CA TYR A 281 1.73 9.59 7.74
C TYR A 281 1.71 9.41 9.26
N LEU A 282 0.53 9.18 9.84
CA LEU A 282 0.36 8.95 11.26
C LEU A 282 0.94 7.62 11.74
N GLU A 283 1.41 7.62 12.98
CA GLU A 283 1.82 6.44 13.71
C GLU A 283 0.65 5.87 14.50
N TRP A 284 -0.05 4.93 13.88
CA TRP A 284 -1.23 4.32 14.46
C TRP A 284 -0.92 3.36 15.61
N ALA A 285 0.35 3.07 15.90
CA ALA A 285 0.72 2.26 17.06
C ALA A 285 0.20 2.82 18.40
N TYR A 286 0.07 4.15 18.50
CA TYR A 286 -0.48 4.87 19.66
C TYR A 286 -2.02 4.82 19.78
N ARG A 287 -2.71 4.24 18.80
CA ARG A 287 -4.17 4.08 18.79
C ARG A 287 -4.55 2.58 18.74
N PRO A 288 -4.08 1.75 19.69
CA PRO A 288 -4.28 0.31 19.66
C PRO A 288 -5.75 -0.11 19.77
N GLU A 289 -6.64 0.78 20.21
CA GLU A 289 -8.08 0.56 20.32
C GLU A 289 -8.83 0.63 18.99
N LEU A 290 -8.21 1.16 17.93
CA LEU A 290 -8.83 1.19 16.61
C LEU A 290 -8.91 -0.20 16.01
N ASN A 291 -9.93 -0.42 15.17
CA ASN A 291 -10.02 -1.63 14.37
C ASN A 291 -8.75 -1.76 13.49
N PRO A 292 -7.98 -2.86 13.55
CA PRO A 292 -6.72 -3.01 12.81
C PRO A 292 -6.80 -2.74 11.30
N GLU A 293 -7.98 -2.86 10.70
CA GLU A 293 -8.23 -2.67 9.27
C GLU A 293 -8.50 -1.22 8.86
N HIS A 294 -8.52 -0.27 9.82
CA HIS A 294 -8.97 1.10 9.56
C HIS A 294 -8.12 1.84 8.51
N VAL A 295 -6.81 1.54 8.40
CA VAL A 295 -5.95 2.13 7.37
C VAL A 295 -6.27 1.57 5.99
N HIS A 296 -6.50 0.25 5.87
CA HIS A 296 -6.96 -0.35 4.61
C HIS A 296 -8.31 0.21 4.19
N GLU A 297 -9.25 0.35 5.12
CA GLU A 297 -10.55 1.00 4.86
C GLU A 297 -10.36 2.42 4.31
N ALA A 298 -9.53 3.24 4.96
CA ALA A 298 -9.27 4.61 4.52
C ALA A 298 -8.67 4.65 3.10
N LEU A 299 -7.67 3.82 2.81
CA LEU A 299 -7.07 3.72 1.47
C LEU A 299 -8.07 3.24 0.42
N MET A 300 -8.86 2.20 0.72
CA MET A 300 -9.91 1.70 -0.16
C MET A 300 -10.93 2.78 -0.52
N ARG A 301 -11.37 3.58 0.46
CA ARG A 301 -12.32 4.67 0.20
C ARG A 301 -11.72 5.73 -0.71
N LEU A 302 -10.47 6.14 -0.47
CA LEU A 302 -9.78 7.13 -1.30
C LEU A 302 -9.55 6.61 -2.73
N LEU A 303 -9.19 5.33 -2.89
CA LEU A 303 -9.11 4.68 -4.20
C LEU A 303 -10.47 4.66 -4.90
N LEU A 304 -11.54 4.27 -4.21
CA LEU A 304 -12.88 4.19 -4.78
C LEU A 304 -13.39 5.54 -5.26
N ILE A 305 -13.15 6.60 -4.48
CA ILE A 305 -13.48 7.97 -4.87
C ILE A 305 -12.80 8.35 -6.18
N GLU A 306 -11.51 8.05 -6.32
CA GLU A 306 -10.74 8.38 -7.52
C GLU A 306 -11.14 7.52 -8.73
N ILE A 307 -11.42 6.23 -8.51
CA ILE A 307 -11.91 5.32 -9.56
C ILE A 307 -13.26 5.81 -10.09
N VAL A 308 -14.20 6.15 -9.21
CA VAL A 308 -15.50 6.70 -9.60
C VAL A 308 -15.34 8.03 -10.33
N ARG A 309 -14.43 8.91 -9.88
CA ARG A 309 -14.12 10.17 -10.58
C ARG A 309 -13.63 9.91 -12.01
N ILE A 310 -12.75 8.93 -12.21
CA ILE A 310 -12.23 8.58 -13.54
C ILE A 310 -13.39 8.11 -14.44
N GLN A 311 -14.25 7.22 -13.93
CA GLN A 311 -15.39 6.71 -14.68
C GLN A 311 -16.43 7.79 -15.02
N ASP A 312 -16.79 8.63 -14.06
CA ASP A 312 -17.83 9.65 -14.23
C ASP A 312 -17.42 10.75 -15.23
N ASN A 313 -16.11 10.97 -15.40
CA ASN A 313 -15.57 12.02 -16.25
C ASN A 313 -14.90 11.51 -17.53
N ASP A 314 -14.94 10.19 -17.80
CA ASP A 314 -14.20 9.54 -18.89
C ASP A 314 -12.72 10.00 -18.94
N ALA A 315 -12.11 10.06 -17.74
CA ALA A 315 -10.82 10.71 -17.51
C ALA A 315 -9.69 9.69 -17.31
N ASP A 316 -9.84 8.49 -17.87
CA ASP A 316 -8.81 7.45 -17.77
C ASP A 316 -7.60 7.82 -18.63
N ILE A 317 -6.41 7.51 -18.15
CA ILE A 317 -5.15 7.90 -18.79
C ILE A 317 -4.38 6.64 -19.13
N GLU A 318 -4.13 6.43 -20.43
CA GLU A 318 -3.22 5.38 -20.88
C GLU A 318 -1.79 5.70 -20.46
N PHE A 319 -1.09 4.71 -19.92
CA PHE A 319 0.33 4.81 -19.59
C PHE A 319 1.21 4.68 -20.84
N ALA A 320 2.37 5.34 -20.81
CA ALA A 320 3.44 5.08 -21.76
C ALA A 320 4.04 3.69 -21.54
N THR A 321 4.60 3.10 -22.59
CA THR A 321 5.43 1.90 -22.46
C THR A 321 6.74 2.26 -21.78
N GLY A 322 7.01 1.68 -20.61
CA GLY A 322 8.22 1.92 -19.83
C GLY A 322 8.07 3.02 -18.76
N THR A 323 9.18 3.39 -18.13
CA THR A 323 9.20 4.36 -17.03
C THR A 323 9.43 5.79 -17.52
N ARG A 324 8.77 6.76 -16.88
CA ARG A 324 9.05 8.19 -17.00
C ARG A 324 10.54 8.47 -16.81
N ALA A 325 11.06 9.46 -17.53
CA ALA A 325 12.45 9.89 -17.38
C ALA A 325 12.70 10.41 -15.95
N LEU A 326 13.61 9.74 -15.24
CA LEU A 326 13.94 10.07 -13.86
C LEU A 326 15.06 11.11 -13.81
N PRO A 327 15.04 12.04 -12.83
CA PRO A 327 16.15 12.93 -12.54
C PRO A 327 17.30 12.15 -11.90
N VAL A 328 17.96 11.28 -12.66
CA VAL A 328 19.16 10.60 -12.17
C VAL A 328 20.31 11.60 -12.23
N PRO A 329 21.14 11.75 -11.17
CA PRO A 329 22.37 12.51 -11.30
C PRO A 329 23.21 11.90 -12.43
N LYS A 330 23.75 12.75 -13.33
CA LYS A 330 24.75 12.28 -14.29
C LYS A 330 25.92 11.68 -13.49
N PRO A 331 26.45 10.52 -13.92
CA PRO A 331 27.59 9.89 -13.25
C PRO A 331 28.81 10.82 -13.19
#